data_AF-A0A3D2ADU1-F1
#
_entry.id   AF-A0A3D2ADU1-F1
#
_cell.length_a   1.000
_cell.length_b   1.000
_cell.length_c   1.000
_cell.angle_alpha   90.00
_cell.angle_beta   90.00
_cell.angle_gamma   90.00
#
_symmetry.space_group_name_H-M   'P 1'
#
loop_
_entity.id
_entity.type
_entity.pdbx_description
1 polymer ?
#
loop_
_entity_poly.entity_id
_entity_poly.type
_entity_poly.pdbx_seq_one_letter_code
_entity_poly.pdbx_strand_id
1 'polypeptide(L)'
;MAEKNLLLGSLNDVYGEFLSDKQRRIVSAYYDEDLSLAEIAENENITRQAVLDLIKRASAKLNGLEKKYGYLDKFLSLKALSEKVKSGDKTALRKMLDIIDDI
;
A
#
# COMPACT_ATOMS: atom_id res chain seq x y z
N MET A 1 -3.58 -16.40 2.25
CA MET A 1 -2.34 -15.93 1.60
C MET A 1 -2.57 -15.05 0.37
N ALA A 2 -3.77 -14.99 -0.22
CA ALA A 2 -4.10 -14.05 -1.31
C ALA A 2 -4.38 -12.61 -0.85
N GLU A 3 -4.90 -12.45 0.38
CA GLU A 3 -5.29 -11.16 0.97
C GLU A 3 -4.09 -10.21 1.22
N LYS A 4 -2.86 -10.76 1.25
CA LYS A 4 -1.62 -10.02 1.53
C LYS A 4 -1.02 -9.32 0.31
N ASN A 5 -1.50 -9.62 -0.90
CA ASN A 5 -0.94 -9.08 -2.15
C ASN A 5 -1.72 -7.90 -2.74
N LEU A 6 -3.05 -7.80 -2.51
CA LEU A 6 -3.87 -6.70 -3.01
C LEU A 6 -3.61 -5.36 -2.28
N LEU A 7 -2.89 -5.38 -1.16
CA LEU A 7 -2.56 -4.18 -0.39
C LEU A 7 -1.25 -3.52 -0.84
N LEU A 8 -0.42 -4.16 -1.66
CA LEU A 8 0.91 -3.60 -1.94
C LEU A 8 0.90 -2.36 -2.83
N GLY A 9 -0.01 -2.27 -3.79
CA GLY A 9 -0.26 -1.03 -4.54
C GLY A 9 -0.71 0.10 -3.61
N SER A 10 -1.71 -0.15 -2.76
CA SER A 10 -2.18 0.85 -1.78
C SER A 10 -1.11 1.21 -0.74
N LEU A 11 -0.27 0.27 -0.33
CA LEU A 11 0.87 0.55 0.53
C LEU A 11 1.92 1.39 -0.19
N ASN A 12 2.10 1.19 -1.49
CA ASN A 12 2.96 2.03 -2.33
C ASN A 12 2.40 3.45 -2.47
N ASP A 13 1.08 3.63 -2.51
CA ASP A 13 0.47 4.97 -2.48
C ASP A 13 0.73 5.70 -1.16
N VAL A 14 0.65 4.98 -0.03
CA VAL A 14 0.81 5.56 1.31
C VAL A 14 2.29 5.76 1.69
N TYR A 15 3.15 4.81 1.32
CA TYR A 15 4.54 4.75 1.79
C TYR A 15 5.59 4.71 0.66
N GLY A 16 5.19 4.84 -0.60
CA GLY A 16 6.09 4.69 -1.76
C GLY A 16 7.23 5.71 -1.80
N GLU A 17 7.05 6.89 -1.20
CA GLU A 17 8.10 7.92 -1.04
C GLU A 17 9.29 7.44 -0.17
N PHE A 18 9.10 6.38 0.62
CA PHE A 18 10.19 5.77 1.38
C PHE A 18 10.97 4.74 0.56
N LEU A 19 10.49 4.33 -0.61
CA LEU A 19 11.23 3.45 -1.52
C LEU A 19 12.20 4.27 -2.37
N SER A 20 13.16 3.61 -3.02
CA SER A 20 13.86 4.27 -4.12
C SER A 20 12.92 4.43 -5.33
N ASP A 21 13.15 5.42 -6.18
CA ASP A 21 12.34 5.62 -7.38
C ASP A 21 12.23 4.34 -8.23
N LYS A 22 13.33 3.58 -8.33
CA LYS A 22 13.36 2.30 -9.04
C LYS A 22 12.46 1.25 -8.38
N GLN A 23 12.50 1.13 -7.06
CA GLN A 23 11.63 0.20 -6.34
C GLN A 23 10.16 0.59 -6.48
N ARG A 24 9.82 1.87 -6.32
CA ARG A 24 8.46 2.39 -6.45
C ARG A 24 7.89 2.13 -7.83
N ARG A 25 8.65 2.42 -8.90
CA ARG A 25 8.24 2.15 -10.28
C ARG A 25 8.02 0.66 -10.54
N ILE A 26 8.94 -0.20 -10.11
CA ILE A 26 8.81 -1.65 -10.30
C ILE A 26 7.61 -2.23 -9.54
N VAL A 27 7.35 -1.74 -8.32
CA VAL A 27 6.17 -2.15 -7.54
C VAL A 27 4.89 -1.71 -8.25
N SER A 28 4.81 -0.47 -8.73
CA SER A 28 3.63 0.05 -9.45
C SER A 28 3.39 -0.70 -10.76
N ALA A 29 4.45 -0.92 -11.55
CA ALA A 29 4.38 -1.73 -12.76
C ALA A 29 3.82 -3.15 -12.50
N TYR A 30 4.17 -3.76 -11.36
CA TYR A 30 3.72 -5.11 -11.03
C TYR A 30 2.31 -5.16 -10.43
N TYR A 31 1.96 -4.23 -9.53
CA TYR A 31 0.71 -4.28 -8.77
C TYR A 31 -0.41 -3.39 -9.32
N ASP A 32 -0.09 -2.33 -10.05
CA ASP A 32 -1.05 -1.35 -10.57
C ASP A 32 -1.24 -1.50 -12.08
N GLU A 33 -0.18 -1.84 -12.82
CA GLU A 33 -0.19 -2.01 -14.29
C GLU A 33 -0.30 -3.49 -14.72
N ASP A 34 -0.34 -4.43 -13.79
CA ASP A 34 -0.41 -5.89 -14.03
C ASP A 34 0.72 -6.44 -14.94
N LEU A 35 1.87 -5.75 -15.03
CA LEU A 35 3.01 -6.24 -15.82
C LEU A 35 3.63 -7.47 -15.18
N SER A 36 3.97 -8.45 -16.00
CA SER A 36 4.71 -9.63 -15.58
C SER A 36 6.16 -9.29 -15.21
N LEU A 37 6.79 -10.16 -14.41
CA LEU A 37 8.22 -10.04 -14.09
C LEU A 37 9.13 -10.02 -15.33
N ALA A 38 8.67 -10.61 -16.44
CA ALA A 38 9.42 -10.63 -17.70
C ALA A 38 9.33 -9.28 -18.42
N GLU A 39 8.13 -8.72 -18.52
CA GLU A 39 7.90 -7.38 -19.12
C GLU A 39 8.64 -6.29 -18.33
N ILE A 40 8.59 -6.35 -16.99
CA ILE A 40 9.32 -5.40 -16.15
C ILE A 40 10.84 -5.56 -16.31
N ALA A 41 11.32 -6.79 -16.41
CA ALA A 41 12.74 -7.07 -16.59
C ALA A 41 13.26 -6.50 -17.93
N GLU A 42 12.48 -6.63 -18.99
CA GLU A 42 12.76 -6.05 -20.31
C GLU A 42 12.75 -4.53 -20.25
N ASN A 43 11.70 -3.91 -19.69
CA ASN A 43 11.56 -2.45 -19.58
C ASN A 43 12.68 -1.80 -18.75
N GLU A 44 13.11 -2.46 -17.68
CA GLU A 44 14.14 -1.96 -16.77
C GLU A 44 15.57 -2.42 -17.13
N ASN A 45 15.71 -3.21 -18.20
CA ASN A 45 16.97 -3.83 -18.66
C ASN A 45 17.73 -4.54 -17.52
N ILE A 46 17.02 -5.38 -16.77
CA ILE A 46 17.56 -6.19 -15.66
C ILE A 46 17.06 -7.63 -15.76
N THR A 47 17.58 -8.52 -14.92
CA THR A 47 17.10 -9.91 -14.90
C THR A 47 15.75 -10.02 -14.19
N ARG A 48 14.93 -11.02 -14.56
CA ARG A 48 13.70 -11.39 -13.83
C ARG A 48 13.93 -11.61 -12.34
N GLN A 49 15.09 -12.18 -11.99
CA GLN A 49 15.48 -12.38 -10.60
C GLN A 49 15.72 -11.05 -9.87
N ALA A 50 16.38 -10.08 -10.53
CA ALA A 50 16.57 -8.75 -9.96
C ALA A 50 15.24 -8.02 -9.74
N VAL A 51 14.27 -8.14 -10.66
CA VAL A 51 12.91 -7.61 -10.47
C VAL A 51 12.25 -8.24 -9.23
N LEU A 52 12.28 -9.57 -9.12
CA LEU A 52 11.70 -10.29 -7.98
C LEU A 52 12.31 -9.84 -6.64
N ASP A 53 13.63 -9.65 -6.61
CA ASP A 53 14.34 -9.23 -5.39
C ASP A 53 14.07 -7.75 -5.05
N LEU A 54 13.83 -6.90 -6.04
CA LEU A 54 13.40 -5.52 -5.83
C LEU A 54 11.99 -5.46 -5.25
N ILE A 55 11.05 -6.21 -5.82
CA ILE A 55 9.67 -6.32 -5.31
C ILE A 55 9.69 -6.84 -3.87
N LYS A 56 10.36 -7.96 -3.58
CA LYS A 56 10.43 -8.52 -2.23
C LYS A 56 10.96 -7.52 -1.19
N ARG A 57 12.02 -6.79 -1.52
CA ARG A 57 12.60 -5.78 -0.61
C ARG A 57 11.67 -4.59 -0.40
N ALA A 58 11.05 -4.11 -1.47
CA ALA A 58 10.07 -3.03 -1.39
C ALA A 58 8.86 -3.46 -0.54
N SER A 59 8.29 -4.63 -0.81
CA SER A 59 7.18 -5.20 -0.05
C SER A 59 7.52 -5.35 1.43
N ALA A 60 8.71 -5.84 1.78
CA ALA A 60 9.14 -5.94 3.17
C ALA A 60 9.20 -4.58 3.88
N LYS A 61 9.72 -3.55 3.18
CA LYS A 61 9.80 -2.19 3.71
C LYS A 61 8.42 -1.57 3.91
N LEU A 62 7.55 -1.65 2.90
CA LEU A 62 6.18 -1.15 2.95
C LEU A 62 5.37 -1.81 4.08
N ASN A 63 5.42 -3.14 4.18
CA ASN A 63 4.75 -3.87 5.27
C ASN A 63 5.33 -3.51 6.65
N GLY A 64 6.64 -3.23 6.74
CA GLY A 64 7.27 -2.78 7.98
C GLY A 64 6.78 -1.41 8.43
N LEU A 65 6.60 -0.49 7.48
CA LEU A 65 6.02 0.83 7.75
C LEU A 65 4.57 0.70 8.18
N GLU A 66 3.76 -0.11 7.49
CA GLU A 66 2.37 -0.33 7.89
C GLU A 66 2.26 -0.98 9.26
N LYS A 67 3.09 -1.97 9.57
CA LYS A 67 3.10 -2.57 10.92
C LYS A 67 3.44 -1.54 12.00
N LYS A 68 4.25 -0.52 11.68
CA LYS A 68 4.69 0.50 12.63
C LYS A 68 3.67 1.63 12.79
N TYR A 69 3.04 2.07 11.70
CA TYR A 69 2.21 3.27 11.66
C TYR A 69 0.73 2.99 11.43
N GLY A 70 0.38 1.92 10.73
CA GLY A 70 -1.00 1.51 10.48
C GLY A 70 -1.81 2.49 9.65
N TYR A 71 -1.17 3.38 8.87
CA TYR A 71 -1.87 4.48 8.21
C TYR A 71 -2.81 4.02 7.10
N LEU A 72 -2.49 2.93 6.39
CA LEU A 72 -3.41 2.42 5.37
C LEU A 72 -4.69 1.90 6.04
N ASP A 73 -4.57 1.09 7.10
CA ASP A 73 -5.72 0.58 7.85
C ASP A 73 -6.56 1.70 8.48
N LYS A 74 -5.89 2.68 9.11
CA LYS A 74 -6.55 3.88 9.66
C LYS A 74 -7.30 4.65 8.57
N PHE A 75 -6.69 4.87 7.41
CA PHE A 75 -7.33 5.55 6.27
C PHE A 75 -8.57 4.81 5.76
N LEU A 76 -8.47 3.49 5.55
CA LEU A 76 -9.61 2.67 5.09
C LEU A 76 -10.74 2.66 6.13
N SER A 77 -10.40 2.59 7.42
CA SER A 77 -11.35 2.67 8.53
C SER A 77 -12.07 4.01 8.57
N LEU A 78 -11.33 5.12 8.44
CA LEU A 78 -11.91 6.47 8.36
C LEU A 78 -12.83 6.60 7.14
N LYS A 79 -12.42 6.10 5.97
CA LYS A 79 -13.25 6.11 4.76
C LYS A 79 -14.57 5.37 4.98
N ALA A 80 -14.52 4.17 5.56
CA ALA A 80 -15.72 3.38 5.85
C ALA A 80 -16.63 4.04 6.91
N LEU A 81 -16.07 4.66 7.94
CA LEU A 81 -16.83 5.39 8.95
C LEU A 81 -17.47 6.66 8.37
N SER A 82 -16.81 7.34 7.44
CA SER A 82 -17.33 8.57 6.83
C SER A 82 -18.69 8.36 6.14
N GLU A 83 -18.89 7.20 5.50
CA GLU A 83 -20.17 6.85 4.89
C GLU A 83 -21.28 6.64 5.93
N LYS A 84 -20.94 6.08 7.10
CA LYS A 84 -21.89 5.94 8.21
C LYS A 84 -22.22 7.28 8.85
N VAL A 85 -21.24 8.17 8.99
CA VAL A 85 -21.47 9.54 9.47
C VAL A 85 -22.42 10.29 8.53
N LYS A 86 -22.25 10.16 7.22
CA LYS A 86 -23.18 10.74 6.21
C LYS A 86 -24.61 10.23 6.37
N SER A 87 -24.79 8.98 6.83
CA SER A 87 -26.11 8.42 7.16
C SER A 87 -26.67 8.83 8.54
N GLY A 88 -25.96 9.69 9.30
CA GLY A 88 -26.41 10.21 10.60
C GLY A 88 -25.95 9.41 11.82
N ASP A 89 -25.05 8.44 11.67
CA ASP A 89 -24.53 7.66 12.80
C ASP A 89 -23.52 8.47 13.63
N LYS A 90 -23.98 9.00 14.77
CA LYS A 90 -23.15 9.75 15.73
C LYS A 90 -22.06 8.88 16.40
N THR A 91 -22.26 7.57 16.47
CA THR A 91 -21.26 6.63 17.03
C THR A 91 -20.09 6.49 16.06
N ALA A 92 -20.37 6.46 14.75
CA ALA A 92 -19.33 6.46 13.73
C ALA A 92 -18.47 7.74 13.80
N LEU A 93 -19.10 8.90 14.05
CA LEU A 93 -18.37 10.16 14.21
C LEU A 93 -17.40 10.10 15.40
N ARG A 94 -17.85 9.56 16.54
CA ARG A 94 -16.98 9.41 17.72
C ARG A 94 -15.78 8.50 17.42
N LYS A 95 -16.01 7.35 16.77
CA LYS A 95 -14.92 6.45 16.36
C LYS A 95 -13.93 7.10 15.39
N MET A 96 -14.39 7.98 14.49
CA MET A 96 -13.48 8.72 13.60
C MET A 96 -12.57 9.66 14.39
N LEU A 97 -13.12 10.38 15.37
CA LEU A 97 -12.33 11.25 16.24
C LEU A 97 -11.28 10.45 17.02
N ASP A 98 -11.67 9.31 17.60
CA ASP A 98 -10.74 8.43 18.32
C ASP A 98 -9.57 7.95 17.44
N ILE A 99 -9.81 7.64 16.15
CA ILE A 99 -8.76 7.24 15.21
C ILE A 99 -7.84 8.41 14.87
N ILE A 100 -8.39 9.61 14.68
CA ILE A 100 -7.62 10.81 14.34
C ILE A 100 -6.73 11.22 15.51
N ASP A 101 -7.21 11.09 16.74
CA ASP A 101 -6.45 11.40 17.95
C ASP A 101 -5.28 10.41 18.20
N ASP A 102 -5.32 9.22 17.58
CA ASP A 102 -4.28 8.19 17.65
C ASP A 102 -3.25 8.27 16.50
N ILE A 103 -3.36 9.25 15.59
CA ILE A 103 -2.40 9.49 14.49
C ILE A 103 -1.27 10.41 14.94
#